data_AF-A0A1A8EDE9-F1
#
_entry.id   AF-A0A1A8EDE9-F1
#
_cell.length_a   1.000
_cell.length_b   1.000
_cell.length_c   1.000
_cell.angle_alpha   90.00
_cell.angle_beta   90.00
_cell.angle_gamma   90.00
#
_symmetry.space_group_name_H-M   'P 1'
#
loop_
_entity.id
_entity.type
_entity.pdbx_description
1 polymer ?
#
loop_
_entity_poly.entity_id
_entity_poly.type
_entity_poly.pdbx_seq_one_letter_code
_entity_poly.pdbx_strand_id
1 'polypeptide(L)'
;KVKVLDCSSNQLFDIPASLSGMLSLEQLYLRHNKLSRLPQLHAPALKELYVGNNLIELLDTEQLASFTSISHLELRDNKIRTLPEQVPVLPELTRLDLTNNDISTLPASLSLLPNMKVLLLEGNPLRGIRRDLLTKGTSELLKYLRGRIKEDPEKADESQTAMTLPSMARVNVHNIKTLRTLEYSDKHADSIPDELFDAASDQGITTINFSKNQLKATPPRLMELQASVLDLNLGFNKLTDCSDICKLLQLTHIDLRNNQLSDLPSEMKNLTKLRSVILSYNRLKSFPEVLYEVLSLETVLLGNNQVCVVDPGRLMKLACLTTLDLSNNDLLNIPPELGLCTSLRCLSLEGNPFRTPRAAIVSKGTDAVLEYLRSRIPA
;
A
#
# COMPACT_ATOMS: atom_id res chain seq x y z
N LYS A 1 25.75 -3.95 -10.08
CA LYS A 1 24.92 -5.17 -9.91
C LYS A 1 24.10 -5.19 -8.61
N VAL A 2 24.28 -4.24 -7.68
CA VAL A 2 23.46 -4.17 -6.46
C VAL A 2 22.02 -3.85 -6.84
N LYS A 3 21.08 -4.67 -6.37
CA LYS A 3 19.63 -4.53 -6.61
C LYS A 3 18.88 -3.94 -5.42
N VAL A 4 19.39 -4.17 -4.22
CA VAL A 4 18.82 -3.66 -2.98
C VAL A 4 19.92 -2.93 -2.25
N LEU A 5 19.68 -1.68 -1.89
CA LEU A 5 20.58 -0.90 -1.06
C LEU A 5 19.84 -0.38 0.15
N ASP A 6 20.38 -0.66 1.32
CA ASP A 6 19.85 -0.20 2.58
C ASP A 6 20.86 0.73 3.25
N CYS A 7 20.46 1.98 3.39
CA CYS A 7 21.18 3.03 4.10
C CYS A 7 20.32 3.57 5.26
N SER A 8 19.38 2.79 5.78
CA SER A 8 18.54 3.18 6.90
C SER A 8 19.35 3.37 8.18
N SER A 9 18.85 4.17 9.12
CA SER A 9 19.48 4.43 10.43
C SER A 9 20.92 4.92 10.36
N ASN A 10 21.18 5.81 9.42
CA ASN A 10 22.44 6.54 9.33
C ASN A 10 22.23 8.02 9.72
N GLN A 11 23.28 8.81 9.59
CA GLN A 11 23.25 10.26 9.82
C GLN A 11 23.31 11.01 8.48
N LEU A 12 22.71 10.44 7.42
CA LEU A 12 22.79 11.01 6.07
C LEU A 12 21.94 12.28 6.00
N PHE A 13 22.58 13.37 5.59
CA PHE A 13 21.92 14.65 5.32
C PHE A 13 21.54 14.80 3.84
N ASP A 14 22.21 14.07 2.97
CA ASP A 14 21.96 14.01 1.53
C ASP A 14 22.42 12.65 0.97
N ILE A 15 21.97 12.32 -0.24
CA ILE A 15 22.39 11.13 -0.97
C ILE A 15 23.24 11.58 -2.17
N PRO A 16 24.45 11.04 -2.34
CA PRO A 16 25.34 11.48 -3.41
C PRO A 16 24.77 11.12 -4.79
N ALA A 17 24.93 12.03 -5.75
CA ALA A 17 24.46 11.85 -7.13
C ALA A 17 25.07 10.60 -7.81
N SER A 18 26.23 10.12 -7.33
CA SER A 18 26.88 8.89 -7.79
C SER A 18 25.99 7.65 -7.63
N LEU A 19 25.00 7.67 -6.73
CA LEU A 19 24.03 6.60 -6.56
C LEU A 19 23.15 6.40 -7.80
N SER A 20 22.96 7.45 -8.62
CA SER A 20 22.31 7.34 -9.94
C SER A 20 23.03 6.39 -10.90
N GLY A 21 24.33 6.11 -10.67
CA GLY A 21 25.09 5.13 -11.46
C GLY A 21 24.68 3.67 -11.18
N MET A 22 23.85 3.41 -10.16
CA MET A 22 23.40 2.07 -9.81
C MET A 22 22.19 1.64 -10.68
N LEU A 23 22.43 1.41 -11.97
CA LEU A 23 21.40 1.10 -12.97
C LEU A 23 20.57 -0.16 -12.67
N SER A 24 21.06 -1.05 -11.79
CA SER A 24 20.35 -2.28 -11.38
C SER A 24 19.59 -2.14 -10.07
N LEU A 25 19.61 -0.97 -9.42
CA LEU A 25 19.00 -0.77 -8.11
C LEU A 25 17.48 -0.78 -8.25
N GLU A 26 16.83 -1.75 -7.61
CA GLU A 26 15.38 -1.95 -7.61
C GLU A 26 14.72 -1.47 -6.31
N GLN A 27 15.42 -1.55 -5.17
CA GLN A 27 14.93 -1.10 -3.87
C GLN A 27 15.97 -0.26 -3.14
N LEU A 28 15.54 0.87 -2.59
CA LEU A 28 16.39 1.78 -1.82
C LEU A 28 15.72 2.14 -0.49
N TYR A 29 16.40 1.83 0.61
CA TYR A 29 15.96 2.15 1.97
C TYR A 29 16.82 3.26 2.55
N LEU A 30 16.18 4.37 2.93
CA LEU A 30 16.79 5.59 3.47
C LEU A 30 16.12 6.02 4.78
N ARG A 31 15.42 5.09 5.46
CA ARG A 31 14.65 5.41 6.67
C ARG A 31 15.56 5.90 7.80
N HIS A 32 15.04 6.67 8.75
CA HIS A 32 15.81 7.08 9.95
C HIS A 32 17.14 7.78 9.62
N ASN A 33 17.09 8.78 8.74
CA ASN A 33 18.23 9.63 8.41
C ASN A 33 17.90 11.10 8.74
N LYS A 34 18.72 12.04 8.25
CA LYS A 34 18.52 13.48 8.42
C LYS A 34 18.31 14.17 7.08
N LEU A 35 17.71 13.47 6.11
CA LEU A 35 17.46 14.00 4.78
C LEU A 35 16.44 15.15 4.88
N SER A 36 16.81 16.32 4.37
CA SER A 36 15.94 17.50 4.32
C SER A 36 15.16 17.60 3.00
N ARG A 37 15.54 16.81 2.01
CA ARG A 37 14.95 16.75 0.67
C ARG A 37 14.98 15.31 0.12
N LEU A 38 14.14 15.04 -0.87
CA LEU A 38 14.22 13.80 -1.63
C LEU A 38 15.53 13.77 -2.45
N PRO A 39 16.20 12.62 -2.55
CA PRO A 39 17.43 12.50 -3.32
C PRO A 39 17.11 12.54 -4.82
N GLN A 40 17.90 13.29 -5.58
CA GLN A 40 17.79 13.32 -7.04
C GLN A 40 18.52 12.09 -7.61
N LEU A 41 17.75 11.06 -7.98
CA LEU A 41 18.27 9.77 -8.42
C LEU A 41 17.71 9.41 -9.78
N HIS A 42 18.59 9.35 -10.78
CA HIS A 42 18.24 8.77 -12.07
C HIS A 42 18.48 7.26 -12.03
N ALA A 43 17.61 6.53 -11.32
CA ALA A 43 17.68 5.08 -11.16
C ALA A 43 16.53 4.41 -11.94
N PRO A 44 16.75 4.02 -13.21
CA PRO A 44 15.67 3.58 -14.11
C PRO A 44 15.05 2.23 -13.70
N ALA A 45 15.72 1.45 -12.87
CA ALA A 45 15.20 0.18 -12.35
C ALA A 45 14.55 0.31 -10.97
N LEU A 46 14.58 1.49 -10.34
CA LEU A 46 14.13 1.68 -8.96
C LEU A 46 12.60 1.59 -8.89
N LYS A 47 12.12 0.55 -8.20
CA LYS A 47 10.69 0.26 -8.01
C LYS A 47 10.22 0.70 -6.63
N GLU A 48 11.08 0.61 -5.62
CA GLU A 48 10.70 0.90 -4.25
C GLU A 48 11.69 1.86 -3.58
N LEU A 49 11.15 2.93 -3.02
CA LEU A 49 11.93 3.93 -2.29
C LEU A 49 11.29 4.19 -0.92
N TYR A 50 12.05 3.93 0.13
CA TYR A 50 11.60 4.08 1.51
C TYR A 50 12.38 5.17 2.22
N VAL A 51 11.78 6.34 2.42
CA VAL A 51 12.43 7.55 2.97
C VAL A 51 11.75 8.03 4.25
N GLY A 52 11.05 7.14 4.96
CA GLY A 52 10.35 7.49 6.19
C GLY A 52 11.28 7.92 7.33
N ASN A 53 10.76 8.64 8.32
CA ASN A 53 11.54 9.09 9.50
C ASN A 53 12.77 9.94 9.11
N ASN A 54 12.54 10.98 8.32
CA ASN A 54 13.53 11.97 7.89
C ASN A 54 13.02 13.39 8.21
N LEU A 55 13.68 14.42 7.66
CA LEU A 55 13.36 15.83 7.88
C LEU A 55 12.87 16.51 6.60
N ILE A 56 12.25 15.76 5.69
CA ILE A 56 11.81 16.29 4.38
C ILE A 56 10.62 17.22 4.60
N GLU A 57 10.76 18.49 4.22
CA GLU A 57 9.71 19.51 4.36
C GLU A 57 8.92 19.76 3.07
N LEU A 58 9.58 19.59 1.93
CA LEU A 58 9.08 19.93 0.60
C LEU A 58 9.34 18.80 -0.39
N LEU A 59 8.42 18.62 -1.33
CA LEU A 59 8.54 17.67 -2.44
C LEU A 59 8.60 18.47 -3.74
N ASP A 60 9.76 18.45 -4.40
CA ASP A 60 9.94 19.16 -5.67
C ASP A 60 9.43 18.32 -6.84
N THR A 61 8.74 18.96 -7.79
CA THR A 61 8.20 18.31 -9.00
C THR A 61 9.30 17.63 -9.81
N GLU A 62 10.46 18.27 -9.95
CA GLU A 62 11.60 17.73 -10.71
C GLU A 62 12.20 16.47 -10.07
N GLN A 63 12.28 16.43 -8.73
CA GLN A 63 12.76 15.25 -8.01
C GLN A 63 11.80 14.08 -8.18
N LEU A 64 10.50 14.31 -7.99
CA LEU A 64 9.50 13.27 -8.21
C LEU A 64 9.52 12.75 -9.65
N ALA A 65 9.70 13.63 -10.63
CA ALA A 65 9.75 13.28 -12.05
C ALA A 65 10.94 12.37 -12.42
N SER A 66 12.01 12.37 -11.61
CA SER A 66 13.18 11.49 -11.83
C SER A 66 12.87 10.00 -11.60
N PHE A 67 11.82 9.69 -10.84
CA PHE A 67 11.44 8.32 -10.49
C PHE A 67 10.50 7.68 -11.52
N THR A 68 11.02 7.36 -12.71
CA THR A 68 10.19 6.89 -13.84
C THR A 68 9.54 5.52 -13.65
N SER A 69 10.15 4.66 -12.84
CA SER A 69 9.76 3.24 -12.69
C SER A 69 9.28 2.88 -11.28
N ILE A 70 9.07 3.90 -10.44
CA ILE A 70 8.74 3.70 -9.04
C ILE A 70 7.30 3.21 -8.90
N SER A 71 7.13 2.11 -8.17
CA SER A 71 5.83 1.54 -7.83
C SER A 71 5.43 1.82 -6.39
N HIS A 72 6.41 1.89 -5.47
CA HIS A 72 6.17 2.13 -4.05
C HIS A 72 7.06 3.28 -3.55
N LEU A 73 6.43 4.33 -3.05
CA LEU A 73 7.10 5.47 -2.44
C LEU A 73 6.59 5.65 -1.01
N GLU A 74 7.49 5.48 -0.03
CA GLU A 74 7.19 5.73 1.38
C GLU A 74 7.91 6.99 1.86
N LEU A 75 7.13 7.92 2.39
CA LEU A 75 7.53 9.22 2.92
C LEU A 75 6.97 9.46 4.33
N ARG A 76 6.59 8.39 5.05
CA ARG A 76 5.98 8.49 6.38
C ARG A 76 6.89 9.18 7.41
N ASP A 77 6.33 9.75 8.47
CA ASP A 77 7.09 10.35 9.58
C ASP A 77 8.14 11.38 9.10
N ASN A 78 7.77 12.26 8.17
CA ASN A 78 8.59 13.39 7.71
C ASN A 78 8.01 14.72 8.22
N LYS A 79 8.33 15.84 7.57
CA LYS A 79 7.83 17.19 7.88
C LYS A 79 7.13 17.83 6.69
N ILE A 80 6.59 17.02 5.77
CA ILE A 80 6.04 17.48 4.50
C ILE A 80 4.78 18.30 4.79
N ARG A 81 4.77 19.57 4.37
CA ARG A 81 3.63 20.47 4.61
C ARG A 81 2.64 20.52 3.46
N THR A 82 3.16 20.36 2.25
CA THR A 82 2.42 20.47 0.99
C THR A 82 3.04 19.56 -0.07
N LEU A 83 2.19 18.98 -0.93
CA LEU A 83 2.63 18.37 -2.18
C LEU A 83 2.62 19.42 -3.31
N PRO A 84 3.41 19.24 -4.38
CA PRO A 84 3.40 20.14 -5.52
C PRO A 84 2.02 20.16 -6.18
N GLU A 85 1.56 21.34 -6.63
CA GLU A 85 0.25 21.50 -7.29
C GLU A 85 0.10 20.64 -8.55
N GLN A 86 1.22 20.41 -9.23
CA GLN A 86 1.33 19.54 -10.40
C GLN A 86 2.26 18.38 -10.06
N VAL A 87 1.70 17.32 -9.47
CA VAL A 87 2.40 16.06 -9.27
C VAL A 87 2.73 15.46 -10.65
N PRO A 88 4.00 15.11 -10.94
CA PRO A 88 4.37 14.55 -12.23
C PRO A 88 3.67 13.20 -12.45
N VAL A 89 3.47 12.83 -13.72
CA VAL A 89 2.87 11.53 -14.04
C VAL A 89 3.89 10.44 -13.71
N LEU A 90 3.57 9.64 -12.70
CA LEU A 90 4.36 8.47 -12.30
C LEU A 90 3.59 7.23 -12.76
N PRO A 91 3.99 6.61 -13.89
CA PRO A 91 3.17 5.60 -14.55
C PRO A 91 3.04 4.34 -13.71
N GLU A 92 4.08 3.93 -13.00
CA GLU A 92 4.09 2.69 -12.24
C GLU A 92 3.67 2.85 -10.78
N LEU A 93 3.48 4.10 -10.29
CA LEU A 93 3.28 4.36 -8.86
C LEU A 93 1.92 3.82 -8.39
N THR A 94 1.96 2.73 -7.62
CA THR A 94 0.78 2.08 -7.05
C THR A 94 0.57 2.41 -5.59
N ARG A 95 1.64 2.71 -4.85
CA ARG A 95 1.59 2.99 -3.42
C ARG A 95 2.35 4.25 -3.07
N LEU A 96 1.67 5.18 -2.41
CA LEU A 96 2.24 6.37 -1.80
C LEU A 96 1.85 6.43 -0.31
N ASP A 97 2.85 6.34 0.56
CA ASP A 97 2.66 6.46 2.01
C ASP A 97 3.18 7.81 2.50
N LEU A 98 2.27 8.66 2.97
CA LEU A 98 2.53 10.00 3.51
C LEU A 98 2.10 10.11 4.98
N THR A 99 1.94 8.98 5.67
CA THR A 99 1.49 8.92 7.07
C THR A 99 2.36 9.79 7.98
N ASN A 100 1.79 10.40 9.02
CA ASN A 100 2.49 11.21 10.02
C ASN A 100 3.38 12.31 9.40
N ASN A 101 2.79 13.17 8.57
CA ASN A 101 3.41 14.39 8.07
C ASN A 101 2.59 15.62 8.50
N ASP A 102 2.99 16.81 8.04
CA ASP A 102 2.33 18.08 8.34
C ASP A 102 1.42 18.55 7.19
N ILE A 103 0.89 17.62 6.37
CA ILE A 103 0.15 17.93 5.16
C ILE A 103 -1.20 18.54 5.49
N SER A 104 -1.40 19.79 5.06
CA SER A 104 -2.66 20.52 5.31
C SER A 104 -3.65 20.42 4.16
N THR A 105 -3.19 20.31 2.91
CA THR A 105 -4.05 20.21 1.72
C THR A 105 -3.44 19.27 0.69
N LEU A 106 -4.28 18.61 -0.11
CA LEU A 106 -3.86 17.74 -1.20
C LEU A 106 -4.14 18.38 -2.57
N PRO A 107 -3.20 18.30 -3.52
CA PRO A 107 -3.39 18.82 -4.87
C PRO A 107 -4.32 17.92 -5.68
N ALA A 108 -5.12 18.54 -6.55
CA ALA A 108 -6.07 17.82 -7.40
C ALA A 108 -5.37 16.90 -8.41
N SER A 109 -4.14 17.27 -8.84
CA SER A 109 -3.31 16.50 -9.77
C SER A 109 -2.97 15.08 -9.28
N LEU A 110 -3.02 14.83 -7.96
CA LEU A 110 -2.78 13.49 -7.42
C LEU A 110 -3.78 12.46 -7.96
N SER A 111 -4.98 12.91 -8.34
CA SER A 111 -6.02 12.10 -8.98
C SER A 111 -5.75 11.70 -10.44
N LEU A 112 -4.69 12.26 -11.04
CA LEU A 112 -4.27 12.00 -12.43
C LEU A 112 -3.24 10.86 -12.51
N LEU A 113 -2.76 10.34 -11.38
CA LEU A 113 -1.83 9.23 -11.36
C LEU A 113 -2.56 7.95 -11.80
N PRO A 114 -2.13 7.30 -12.90
CA PRO A 114 -2.94 6.30 -13.60
C PRO A 114 -3.10 5.00 -12.82
N ASN A 115 -2.07 4.61 -12.06
CA ASN A 115 -2.00 3.33 -11.38
C ASN A 115 -2.02 3.44 -9.85
N MET A 116 -2.39 4.61 -9.30
CA MET A 116 -2.39 4.83 -7.85
C MET A 116 -3.48 3.99 -7.14
N LYS A 117 -3.06 3.02 -6.32
CA LYS A 117 -3.94 2.07 -5.60
C LYS A 117 -4.04 2.40 -4.12
N VAL A 118 -2.91 2.71 -3.49
CA VAL A 118 -2.82 2.92 -2.05
C VAL A 118 -2.22 4.29 -1.75
N LEU A 119 -3.02 5.15 -1.13
CA LEU A 119 -2.59 6.44 -0.61
C LEU A 119 -2.85 6.46 0.90
N LEU A 120 -1.77 6.47 1.70
CA LEU A 120 -1.86 6.55 3.16
C LEU A 120 -1.57 7.98 3.61
N LEU A 121 -2.44 8.53 4.44
CA LEU A 121 -2.44 9.94 4.86
C LEU A 121 -2.76 10.12 6.35
N GLU A 122 -2.75 9.03 7.11
CA GLU A 122 -3.05 9.08 8.54
C GLU A 122 -2.06 10.00 9.27
N GLY A 123 -2.47 10.57 10.40
CA GLY A 123 -1.59 11.47 11.17
C GLY A 123 -1.27 12.83 10.54
N ASN A 124 -1.94 13.23 9.44
CA ASN A 124 -1.77 14.55 8.82
C ASN A 124 -2.87 15.55 9.24
N PRO A 125 -2.55 16.85 9.42
CA PRO A 125 -3.51 17.91 9.76
C PRO A 125 -4.32 18.38 8.54
N LEU A 126 -4.93 17.45 7.78
CA LEU A 126 -5.65 17.75 6.54
C LEU A 126 -6.86 18.68 6.80
N ARG A 127 -6.77 19.90 6.30
CA ARG A 127 -7.82 20.92 6.32
C ARG A 127 -8.62 20.85 5.02
N GLY A 128 -9.94 20.90 5.14
CA GLY A 128 -10.84 20.90 3.96
C GLY A 128 -11.10 19.53 3.33
N ILE A 129 -10.55 18.44 3.91
CA ILE A 129 -10.96 17.07 3.60
C ILE A 129 -11.60 16.51 4.85
N ARG A 130 -12.87 16.10 4.76
CA ARG A 130 -13.57 15.56 5.93
C ARG A 130 -12.98 14.20 6.32
N ARG A 131 -12.91 13.91 7.61
CA ARG A 131 -12.36 12.66 8.15
C ARG A 131 -13.08 11.42 7.59
N ASP A 132 -14.38 11.50 7.37
CA ASP A 132 -15.17 10.41 6.78
C ASP A 132 -14.73 10.06 5.35
N LEU A 133 -14.21 11.03 4.59
CA LEU A 133 -13.65 10.77 3.26
C LEU A 133 -12.29 10.06 3.34
N LEU A 134 -11.47 10.38 4.34
CA LEU A 134 -10.18 9.72 4.55
C LEU A 134 -10.37 8.26 4.94
N THR A 135 -11.39 7.96 5.75
CA THR A 135 -11.76 6.58 6.10
C THR A 135 -12.41 5.82 4.95
N LYS A 136 -12.88 6.49 3.90
CA LYS A 136 -13.40 5.83 2.69
C LYS A 136 -12.28 5.30 1.79
N GLY A 137 -11.00 5.53 2.07
CA GLY A 137 -9.88 4.95 1.32
C GLY A 137 -9.57 5.62 -0.03
N THR A 138 -8.44 5.22 -0.64
CA THR A 138 -7.75 5.92 -1.74
C THR A 138 -8.66 6.34 -2.90
N SER A 139 -9.50 5.44 -3.43
CA SER A 139 -10.25 5.72 -4.66
C SER A 139 -11.27 6.85 -4.52
N GLU A 140 -11.94 6.97 -3.37
CA GLU A 140 -12.91 8.05 -3.14
C GLU A 140 -12.20 9.38 -2.89
N LEU A 141 -11.04 9.32 -2.24
CA LEU A 141 -10.20 10.50 -2.07
C LEU A 141 -9.68 11.01 -3.42
N LEU A 142 -9.21 10.14 -4.31
CA LEU A 142 -8.77 10.53 -5.65
C LEU A 142 -9.93 11.06 -6.50
N LYS A 143 -11.12 10.46 -6.41
CA LYS A 143 -12.34 10.96 -7.08
C LYS A 143 -12.75 12.35 -6.58
N TYR A 144 -12.70 12.56 -5.27
CA TYR A 144 -12.93 13.87 -4.66
C TYR A 144 -11.92 14.91 -5.15
N LEU A 145 -10.64 14.55 -5.23
CA LEU A 145 -9.59 15.42 -5.75
C LEU A 145 -9.79 15.71 -7.24
N ARG A 146 -10.24 14.73 -8.03
CA ARG A 146 -10.58 14.92 -9.45
C ARG A 146 -11.69 15.94 -9.64
N GLY A 147 -12.72 15.92 -8.80
CA GLY A 147 -13.81 16.90 -8.83
C GLY A 147 -13.38 18.34 -8.49
N ARG A 148 -12.15 18.56 -8.01
CA ARG A 148 -11.57 19.90 -7.78
C ARG A 148 -10.77 20.43 -8.97
N ILE A 149 -10.52 19.61 -9.99
CA ILE A 149 -9.89 20.08 -11.23
C ILE A 149 -10.95 20.90 -11.97
N LYS A 150 -10.78 22.23 -12.03
CA LYS A 150 -11.60 23.08 -12.89
C LYS A 150 -11.26 22.72 -14.34
N GLU A 151 -12.19 22.10 -15.07
CA GLU A 151 -12.08 22.01 -16.53
C GLU A 151 -12.17 23.43 -17.09
N ASP A 152 -11.07 23.88 -17.69
CA ASP A 152 -11.01 25.13 -18.45
C ASP A 152 -11.76 24.91 -19.77
N PRO A 153 -12.86 25.61 -20.08
CA PRO A 153 -13.76 25.24 -21.19
C PRO A 153 -13.21 25.39 -22.62
N GLU A 154 -11.94 25.73 -22.84
CA GLU A 154 -11.45 26.24 -24.13
C GLU A 154 -10.55 25.32 -24.96
N LYS A 155 -10.51 24.01 -24.71
CA LYS A 155 -9.85 23.06 -25.64
C LYS A 155 -10.67 21.80 -25.94
N ALA A 156 -11.96 22.00 -26.20
CA ALA A 156 -12.75 21.02 -26.94
C ALA A 156 -12.44 21.18 -28.44
N ASP A 157 -11.42 20.47 -28.94
CA ASP A 157 -11.25 20.25 -30.36
C ASP A 157 -11.94 18.93 -30.76
N GLU A 158 -12.54 18.99 -31.94
CA GLU A 158 -13.66 18.19 -32.38
C GLU A 158 -13.31 16.72 -32.60
N SER A 159 -13.94 15.83 -31.83
CA SER A 159 -14.45 14.59 -32.43
C SER A 159 -15.72 14.19 -31.70
N GLN A 160 -16.83 14.47 -32.40
CA GLN A 160 -18.15 13.99 -32.08
C GLN A 160 -18.12 12.48 -31.83
N THR A 161 -18.58 12.04 -30.66
CA THR A 161 -19.44 10.86 -30.58
C THR A 161 -20.40 11.01 -29.40
N ALA A 162 -21.65 11.27 -29.76
CA ALA A 162 -22.89 10.94 -29.07
C ALA A 162 -22.91 11.06 -27.54
N MET A 163 -23.69 12.04 -27.08
CA MET A 163 -24.34 12.02 -25.77
C MET A 163 -24.88 10.63 -25.46
N THR A 164 -24.20 9.94 -24.55
CA THR A 164 -24.77 8.86 -23.76
C THR A 164 -24.49 9.25 -22.32
N LEU A 165 -25.55 9.46 -21.54
CA LEU A 165 -25.42 9.76 -20.11
C LEU A 165 -24.49 8.70 -19.46
N PRO A 166 -23.40 9.09 -18.77
CA PRO A 166 -22.51 8.12 -18.12
C PRO A 166 -23.17 7.38 -16.95
N SER A 167 -24.43 7.67 -16.62
CA SER A 167 -25.13 7.14 -15.46
C SER A 167 -25.72 5.74 -15.64
N MET A 168 -25.54 5.07 -16.80
CA MET A 168 -26.08 3.71 -17.02
C MET A 168 -25.11 2.68 -17.64
N ALA A 169 -23.86 3.03 -17.94
CA ALA A 169 -22.89 2.02 -18.39
C ALA A 169 -22.43 1.18 -17.17
N ARG A 170 -23.04 0.00 -16.99
CA ARG A 170 -22.71 -0.95 -15.90
C ARG A 170 -21.28 -1.49 -15.97
N VAL A 171 -20.63 -1.37 -17.14
CA VAL A 171 -19.30 -1.91 -17.43
C VAL A 171 -18.46 -0.88 -18.20
N ASN A 172 -17.28 -0.54 -17.66
CA ASN A 172 -16.34 0.37 -18.33
C ASN A 172 -15.39 -0.43 -19.25
N VAL A 173 -15.82 -0.67 -20.48
CA VAL A 173 -15.11 -1.50 -21.47
C VAL A 173 -13.74 -0.91 -21.87
N HIS A 174 -13.54 0.40 -21.71
CA HIS A 174 -12.26 1.04 -22.05
C HIS A 174 -11.14 0.58 -21.12
N ASN A 175 -11.35 0.62 -19.79
CA ASN A 175 -10.35 0.22 -18.79
C ASN A 175 -9.97 -1.27 -18.92
N ILE A 176 -10.92 -2.10 -19.33
CA ILE A 176 -10.69 -3.54 -19.56
C ILE A 176 -9.71 -3.74 -20.73
N LYS A 177 -9.90 -3.00 -21.84
CA LYS A 177 -9.09 -3.18 -23.06
C LYS A 177 -7.73 -2.49 -23.00
N THR A 178 -7.62 -1.31 -22.37
CA THR A 178 -6.39 -0.53 -22.35
C THR A 178 -5.56 -0.75 -21.10
N LEU A 179 -6.19 -0.84 -19.94
CA LEU A 179 -5.51 -0.95 -18.63
C LEU A 179 -5.51 -2.38 -18.07
N ARG A 180 -6.11 -3.35 -18.78
CA ARG A 180 -6.29 -4.74 -18.30
C ARG A 180 -6.83 -4.81 -16.88
N THR A 181 -7.69 -3.85 -16.54
CA THR A 181 -8.20 -3.64 -15.19
C THR A 181 -9.71 -3.84 -15.17
N LEU A 182 -10.17 -4.70 -14.27
CA LEU A 182 -11.58 -4.95 -14.03
C LEU A 182 -12.05 -4.15 -12.82
N GLU A 183 -12.80 -3.08 -13.07
CA GLU A 183 -13.20 -2.10 -12.07
C GLU A 183 -14.72 -2.16 -11.82
N TYR A 184 -15.09 -2.44 -10.58
CA TYR A 184 -16.47 -2.38 -10.09
C TYR A 184 -16.48 -1.96 -8.63
N SER A 185 -15.86 -0.83 -8.31
CA SER A 185 -15.90 -0.27 -6.95
C SER A 185 -17.06 0.71 -6.73
N ASP A 186 -17.41 0.90 -5.46
CA ASP A 186 -18.36 1.93 -4.98
C ASP A 186 -19.77 1.80 -5.62
N LYS A 187 -20.25 0.57 -5.74
CA LYS A 187 -21.60 0.27 -6.25
C LYS A 187 -22.57 -0.11 -5.15
N HIS A 188 -22.09 -0.26 -3.91
CA HIS A 188 -22.86 -0.80 -2.79
C HIS A 188 -23.56 -2.13 -3.13
N ALA A 189 -22.97 -2.91 -4.05
CA ALA A 189 -23.60 -4.11 -4.57
C ALA A 189 -23.32 -5.32 -3.67
N ASP A 190 -24.31 -6.18 -3.48
CA ASP A 190 -24.14 -7.44 -2.74
C ASP A 190 -23.46 -8.53 -3.60
N SER A 191 -23.43 -8.35 -4.93
CA SER A 191 -22.77 -9.24 -5.90
C SER A 191 -22.19 -8.47 -7.08
N ILE A 192 -21.24 -9.11 -7.77
CA ILE A 192 -20.66 -8.59 -9.01
C ILE A 192 -21.46 -9.14 -10.20
N PRO A 193 -21.92 -8.31 -11.15
CA PRO A 193 -22.68 -8.76 -12.31
C PRO A 193 -21.87 -9.68 -13.23
N ASP A 194 -22.50 -10.74 -13.73
CA ASP A 194 -21.90 -11.71 -14.65
C ASP A 194 -21.41 -11.07 -15.96
N GLU A 195 -22.15 -10.09 -16.47
CA GLU A 195 -21.81 -9.30 -17.66
C GLU A 195 -20.41 -8.67 -17.58
N LEU A 196 -19.94 -8.34 -16.36
CA LEU A 196 -18.62 -7.77 -16.14
C LEU A 196 -17.51 -8.80 -16.41
N PHE A 197 -17.74 -10.06 -16.01
CA PHE A 197 -16.82 -11.16 -16.27
C PHE A 197 -16.84 -11.55 -17.75
N ASP A 198 -18.02 -11.51 -18.39
CA ASP A 198 -18.15 -11.79 -19.83
C ASP A 198 -17.36 -10.77 -20.67
N ALA A 199 -17.39 -9.49 -20.29
CA ALA A 199 -16.60 -8.45 -20.94
C ALA A 199 -15.08 -8.57 -20.69
N ALA A 200 -14.69 -9.22 -19.59
CA ALA A 200 -13.31 -9.46 -19.22
C ALA A 200 -12.72 -10.75 -19.81
N SER A 201 -13.59 -11.65 -20.31
CA SER A 201 -13.19 -12.90 -20.95
C SER A 201 -12.18 -12.61 -22.06
N ASP A 202 -11.06 -13.32 -22.04
CA ASP A 202 -9.97 -13.24 -23.02
C ASP A 202 -9.14 -11.93 -23.07
N GLN A 203 -9.32 -11.00 -22.13
CA GLN A 203 -8.57 -9.73 -22.09
C GLN A 203 -7.28 -9.80 -21.25
N GLY A 204 -7.01 -10.93 -20.58
CA GLY A 204 -5.82 -11.10 -19.75
C GLY A 204 -5.72 -10.09 -18.61
N ILE A 205 -6.82 -9.94 -17.86
CA ILE A 205 -6.93 -8.98 -16.75
C ILE A 205 -5.84 -9.20 -15.71
N THR A 206 -5.10 -8.14 -15.40
CA THR A 206 -4.01 -8.17 -14.42
C THR A 206 -4.44 -7.57 -13.09
N THR A 207 -5.35 -6.59 -13.09
CA THR A 207 -5.80 -5.89 -11.89
C THR A 207 -7.31 -6.00 -11.73
N ILE A 208 -7.78 -6.33 -10.54
CA ILE A 208 -9.21 -6.37 -10.20
C ILE A 208 -9.45 -5.45 -9.01
N ASN A 209 -10.46 -4.58 -9.11
CA ASN A 209 -10.90 -3.72 -8.03
C ASN A 209 -12.41 -3.80 -7.85
N PHE A 210 -12.82 -4.50 -6.80
CA PHE A 210 -14.21 -4.69 -6.36
C PHE A 210 -14.45 -4.08 -4.98
N SER A 211 -13.65 -3.07 -4.60
CA SER A 211 -13.73 -2.43 -3.30
C SER A 211 -15.04 -1.65 -3.09
N LYS A 212 -15.43 -1.39 -1.83
CA LYS A 212 -16.60 -0.55 -1.48
C LYS A 212 -17.93 -1.09 -1.98
N ASN A 213 -18.08 -2.39 -1.89
CA ASN A 213 -19.33 -3.08 -2.14
C ASN A 213 -19.85 -3.67 -0.84
N GLN A 214 -20.83 -4.56 -0.93
CA GLN A 214 -21.44 -5.24 0.21
C GLN A 214 -21.19 -6.75 0.12
N LEU A 215 -20.12 -7.15 -0.59
CA LEU A 215 -19.79 -8.55 -0.85
C LEU A 215 -19.55 -9.28 0.47
N LYS A 216 -20.27 -10.38 0.69
CA LYS A 216 -20.11 -11.26 1.86
C LYS A 216 -19.12 -12.41 1.60
N ALA A 217 -18.94 -12.75 0.33
CA ALA A 217 -17.99 -13.74 -0.16
C ALA A 217 -17.41 -13.26 -1.48
N THR A 218 -16.29 -13.86 -1.89
CA THR A 218 -15.70 -13.67 -3.20
C THR A 218 -16.63 -14.16 -4.30
N PRO A 219 -16.76 -13.43 -5.43
CA PRO A 219 -17.60 -13.88 -6.53
C PRO A 219 -17.02 -15.16 -7.16
N PRO A 220 -17.79 -16.25 -7.34
CA PRO A 220 -17.27 -17.53 -7.83
C PRO A 220 -16.57 -17.43 -9.19
N ARG A 221 -17.10 -16.60 -10.09
CA ARG A 221 -16.53 -16.35 -11.43
C ARG A 221 -15.16 -15.67 -11.42
N LEU A 222 -14.69 -15.19 -10.27
CA LEU A 222 -13.31 -14.70 -10.11
C LEU A 222 -12.27 -15.76 -10.51
N MET A 223 -12.62 -17.05 -10.36
CA MET A 223 -11.74 -18.17 -10.73
C MET A 223 -11.49 -18.26 -12.24
N GLU A 224 -12.35 -17.69 -13.09
CA GLU A 224 -12.15 -17.64 -14.54
C GLU A 224 -10.90 -16.81 -14.91
N LEU A 225 -10.50 -15.87 -14.04
CA LEU A 225 -9.37 -14.96 -14.26
C LEU A 225 -8.08 -15.41 -13.54
N GLN A 226 -8.04 -16.64 -13.01
CA GLN A 226 -6.93 -17.14 -12.19
C GLN A 226 -5.55 -17.15 -12.88
N ALA A 227 -5.52 -17.19 -14.21
CA ALA A 227 -4.28 -17.27 -14.98
C ALA A 227 -3.55 -15.92 -15.14
N SER A 228 -4.24 -14.78 -14.97
CA SER A 228 -3.68 -13.47 -15.31
C SER A 228 -3.64 -12.47 -14.15
N VAL A 229 -4.46 -12.64 -13.11
CA VAL A 229 -4.63 -11.63 -12.06
C VAL A 229 -3.40 -11.57 -11.14
N LEU A 230 -2.80 -10.38 -11.10
CA LEU A 230 -1.65 -10.04 -10.26
C LEU A 230 -2.06 -9.24 -9.03
N ASP A 231 -3.06 -8.38 -9.16
CA ASP A 231 -3.48 -7.45 -8.11
C ASP A 231 -4.98 -7.53 -7.86
N LEU A 232 -5.37 -7.77 -6.61
CA LEU A 232 -6.76 -7.90 -6.21
C LEU A 232 -7.10 -6.96 -5.06
N ASN A 233 -8.05 -6.06 -5.29
CA ASN A 233 -8.61 -5.19 -4.27
C ASN A 233 -10.07 -5.53 -3.97
N LEU A 234 -10.31 -6.02 -2.77
CA LEU A 234 -11.62 -6.36 -2.19
C LEU A 234 -11.87 -5.57 -0.89
N GLY A 235 -11.15 -4.47 -0.68
CA GLY A 235 -11.30 -3.67 0.53
C GLY A 235 -12.69 -3.05 0.68
N PHE A 236 -13.09 -2.71 1.91
CA PHE A 236 -14.39 -2.10 2.21
C PHE A 236 -15.57 -2.96 1.73
N ASN A 237 -15.58 -4.22 2.15
CA ASN A 237 -16.68 -5.15 1.88
C ASN A 237 -17.17 -5.77 3.21
N LYS A 238 -17.94 -6.84 3.13
CA LYS A 238 -18.43 -7.60 4.29
C LYS A 238 -17.91 -9.03 4.28
N LEU A 239 -16.72 -9.26 3.71
CA LEU A 239 -16.15 -10.58 3.57
C LEU A 239 -15.88 -11.19 4.94
N THR A 240 -16.42 -12.39 5.16
CA THR A 240 -16.09 -13.23 6.32
C THR A 240 -15.18 -14.40 5.96
N ASP A 241 -15.11 -14.74 4.67
CA ASP A 241 -14.24 -15.78 4.10
C ASP A 241 -13.58 -15.26 2.82
N CYS A 242 -12.38 -15.77 2.53
CA CYS A 242 -11.61 -15.44 1.33
C CYS A 242 -10.94 -16.66 0.68
N SER A 243 -11.50 -17.86 0.90
CA SER A 243 -10.92 -19.13 0.46
C SER A 243 -10.70 -19.22 -1.06
N ASP A 244 -11.56 -18.58 -1.86
CA ASP A 244 -11.41 -18.64 -3.32
C ASP A 244 -10.22 -17.82 -3.86
N ILE A 245 -9.72 -16.84 -3.11
CA ILE A 245 -8.56 -16.03 -3.52
C ILE A 245 -7.32 -16.91 -3.66
N CYS A 246 -7.23 -18.01 -2.90
CA CYS A 246 -6.13 -18.96 -2.92
C CYS A 246 -5.96 -19.68 -4.28
N LYS A 247 -6.96 -19.64 -5.15
CA LYS A 247 -6.90 -20.21 -6.52
C LYS A 247 -6.16 -19.29 -7.50
N LEU A 248 -5.99 -18.01 -7.18
CA LEU A 248 -5.37 -17.00 -8.04
C LEU A 248 -3.84 -17.01 -7.87
N LEU A 249 -3.18 -18.05 -8.39
CA LEU A 249 -1.75 -18.34 -8.13
C LEU A 249 -0.76 -17.27 -8.63
N GLN A 250 -1.20 -16.34 -9.47
CA GLN A 250 -0.37 -15.25 -9.97
C GLN A 250 -0.38 -14.00 -9.08
N LEU A 251 -1.17 -13.98 -8.01
CA LEU A 251 -1.31 -12.82 -7.14
C LEU A 251 0.03 -12.39 -6.53
N THR A 252 0.25 -11.08 -6.58
CA THR A 252 1.39 -10.38 -6.01
C THR A 252 0.94 -9.39 -4.93
N HIS A 253 -0.23 -8.76 -5.08
CA HIS A 253 -0.80 -7.84 -4.09
C HIS A 253 -2.26 -8.15 -3.82
N ILE A 254 -2.62 -8.20 -2.53
CA ILE A 254 -3.98 -8.41 -2.06
C ILE A 254 -4.36 -7.30 -1.09
N ASP A 255 -5.49 -6.66 -1.33
CA ASP A 255 -6.11 -5.70 -0.41
C ASP A 255 -7.48 -6.20 0.06
N LEU A 256 -7.56 -6.52 1.36
CA LEU A 256 -8.72 -7.02 2.07
C LEU A 256 -9.09 -6.10 3.26
N ARG A 257 -8.62 -4.85 3.26
CA ARG A 257 -8.87 -3.93 4.38
C ARG A 257 -10.36 -3.67 4.59
N ASN A 258 -10.78 -3.33 5.81
CA ASN A 258 -12.18 -3.03 6.12
C ASN A 258 -13.13 -4.15 5.67
N ASN A 259 -12.91 -5.35 6.19
CA ASN A 259 -13.79 -6.51 6.02
C ASN A 259 -14.14 -7.09 7.40
N GLN A 260 -14.70 -8.29 7.45
CA GLN A 260 -15.11 -8.97 8.67
C GLN A 260 -14.34 -10.28 8.87
N LEU A 261 -13.13 -10.38 8.32
CA LEU A 261 -12.30 -11.58 8.39
C LEU A 261 -11.84 -11.82 9.82
N SER A 262 -12.04 -13.04 10.31
CA SER A 262 -11.54 -13.50 11.61
C SER A 262 -10.28 -14.34 11.51
N ASP A 263 -10.02 -14.95 10.36
CA ASP A 263 -8.81 -15.69 10.03
C ASP A 263 -8.62 -15.73 8.49
N LEU A 264 -7.52 -16.34 8.04
CA LEU A 264 -7.21 -16.58 6.63
C LEU A 264 -7.14 -18.09 6.31
N PRO A 265 -7.55 -18.50 5.10
CA PRO A 265 -7.51 -19.89 4.65
C PRO A 265 -6.08 -20.44 4.55
N SER A 266 -5.90 -21.70 4.94
CA SER A 266 -4.59 -22.39 4.95
C SER A 266 -3.97 -22.56 3.56
N GLU A 267 -4.82 -22.57 2.53
CA GLU A 267 -4.48 -22.71 1.12
C GLU A 267 -3.73 -21.48 0.58
N MET A 268 -3.74 -20.36 1.30
CA MET A 268 -3.06 -19.13 0.88
C MET A 268 -1.55 -19.29 0.78
N LYS A 269 -0.97 -20.31 1.44
CA LYS A 269 0.44 -20.70 1.27
C LYS A 269 0.81 -21.03 -0.18
N ASN A 270 -0.16 -21.39 -1.02
CA ASN A 270 0.07 -21.68 -2.43
C ASN A 270 0.35 -20.43 -3.27
N LEU A 271 0.06 -19.23 -2.73
CA LEU A 271 0.32 -17.94 -3.38
C LEU A 271 1.80 -17.55 -3.28
N THR A 272 2.67 -18.37 -3.89
CA THR A 272 4.15 -18.23 -3.84
C THR A 272 4.71 -16.96 -4.49
N LYS A 273 3.88 -16.19 -5.19
CA LYS A 273 4.25 -14.89 -5.79
C LYS A 273 3.75 -13.70 -4.96
N LEU A 274 3.00 -13.93 -3.89
CA LEU A 274 2.42 -12.89 -3.07
C LEU A 274 3.53 -12.12 -2.34
N ARG A 275 3.55 -10.80 -2.53
CA ARG A 275 4.51 -9.88 -1.90
C ARG A 275 3.85 -8.98 -0.87
N SER A 276 2.62 -8.53 -1.12
CA SER A 276 1.92 -7.62 -0.23
C SER A 276 0.52 -8.11 0.12
N VAL A 277 0.19 -8.08 1.41
CA VAL A 277 -1.16 -8.35 1.91
C VAL A 277 -1.60 -7.25 2.87
N ILE A 278 -2.78 -6.67 2.60
CA ILE A 278 -3.38 -5.62 3.42
C ILE A 278 -4.65 -6.18 4.07
N LEU A 279 -4.64 -6.23 5.41
CA LEU A 279 -5.68 -6.83 6.24
C LEU A 279 -6.16 -5.87 7.33
N SER A 280 -5.78 -4.59 7.23
CA SER A 280 -6.13 -3.59 8.22
C SER A 280 -7.65 -3.46 8.40
N TYR A 281 -8.12 -3.15 9.61
CA TYR A 281 -9.56 -3.05 9.91
C TYR A 281 -10.32 -4.35 9.61
N ASN A 282 -9.90 -5.45 10.22
CA ASN A 282 -10.63 -6.73 10.22
C ASN A 282 -10.90 -7.16 11.68
N ARG A 283 -11.21 -8.44 11.90
CA ARG A 283 -11.50 -9.03 13.22
C ARG A 283 -10.50 -10.14 13.56
N LEU A 284 -9.26 -10.02 13.09
CA LEU A 284 -8.21 -11.01 13.30
C LEU A 284 -7.76 -10.97 14.76
N LYS A 285 -7.94 -12.08 15.49
CA LYS A 285 -7.56 -12.21 16.92
C LYS A 285 -6.11 -12.66 17.14
N SER A 286 -5.51 -13.21 16.10
CA SER A 286 -4.14 -13.68 16.07
C SER A 286 -3.54 -13.34 14.71
N PHE A 287 -2.21 -13.32 14.64
CA PHE A 287 -1.53 -13.29 13.36
C PHE A 287 -1.89 -14.59 12.61
N PRO A 288 -2.46 -14.53 11.39
CA PRO A 288 -2.90 -15.73 10.69
C PRO A 288 -1.75 -16.71 10.43
N GLU A 289 -1.93 -17.98 10.83
CA GLU A 289 -0.85 -18.98 10.79
C GLU A 289 -0.27 -19.18 9.38
N VAL A 290 -1.13 -19.10 8.36
CA VAL A 290 -0.75 -19.26 6.95
C VAL A 290 0.24 -18.19 6.47
N LEU A 291 0.21 -16.97 7.03
CA LEU A 291 1.11 -15.90 6.61
C LEU A 291 2.57 -16.18 7.00
N TYR A 292 2.81 -17.03 8.01
CA TYR A 292 4.15 -17.50 8.34
C TYR A 292 4.73 -18.46 7.30
N GLU A 293 3.88 -19.06 6.45
CA GLU A 293 4.29 -20.02 5.42
C GLU A 293 4.56 -19.36 4.05
N VAL A 294 4.07 -18.13 3.83
CA VAL A 294 4.25 -17.41 2.57
C VAL A 294 5.59 -16.66 2.57
N LEU A 295 6.67 -17.37 2.26
CA LEU A 295 8.05 -16.85 2.32
C LEU A 295 8.34 -15.70 1.33
N SER A 296 7.48 -15.49 0.33
CA SER A 296 7.58 -14.39 -0.64
C SER A 296 7.08 -13.04 -0.12
N LEU A 297 6.42 -13.00 1.05
CA LEU A 297 5.86 -11.77 1.60
C LEU A 297 6.95 -10.76 1.96
N GLU A 298 6.72 -9.52 1.51
CA GLU A 298 7.53 -8.33 1.79
C GLU A 298 6.79 -7.35 2.68
N THR A 299 5.46 -7.23 2.49
CA THR A 299 4.61 -6.29 3.23
C THR A 299 3.38 -6.99 3.80
N VAL A 300 3.19 -6.87 5.12
CA VAL A 300 2.00 -7.33 5.83
C VAL A 300 1.45 -6.17 6.65
N LEU A 301 0.24 -5.73 6.33
CA LEU A 301 -0.44 -4.66 7.07
C LEU A 301 -1.64 -5.22 7.83
N LEU A 302 -1.53 -5.25 9.16
CA LEU A 302 -2.52 -5.82 10.07
C LEU A 302 -3.04 -4.76 11.07
N GLY A 303 -2.81 -3.47 10.82
CA GLY A 303 -3.26 -2.42 11.71
C GLY A 303 -4.78 -2.44 11.99
N ASN A 304 -5.22 -2.04 13.18
CA ASN A 304 -6.63 -2.03 13.57
C ASN A 304 -7.28 -3.43 13.49
N ASN A 305 -6.69 -4.40 14.17
CA ASN A 305 -7.25 -5.75 14.39
C ASN A 305 -7.28 -6.05 15.90
N GLN A 306 -7.42 -7.32 16.29
CA GLN A 306 -7.41 -7.77 17.69
C GLN A 306 -6.26 -8.75 17.95
N VAL A 307 -5.13 -8.59 17.26
CA VAL A 307 -4.00 -9.53 17.37
C VAL A 307 -3.37 -9.42 18.75
N CYS A 308 -3.43 -10.51 19.52
CA CYS A 308 -2.90 -10.54 20.89
C CYS A 308 -1.44 -11.01 20.99
N VAL A 309 -0.97 -11.81 20.02
CA VAL A 309 0.36 -12.43 20.04
C VAL A 309 0.91 -12.62 18.63
N VAL A 310 2.23 -12.57 18.51
CA VAL A 310 2.99 -12.91 17.31
C VAL A 310 4.09 -13.90 17.67
N ASP A 311 4.40 -14.84 16.77
CA ASP A 311 5.47 -15.82 16.94
C ASP A 311 6.75 -15.30 16.25
N PRO A 312 7.73 -14.78 17.02
CA PRO A 312 8.95 -14.22 16.44
C PRO A 312 9.79 -15.28 15.73
N GLY A 313 9.80 -16.53 16.22
CA GLY A 313 10.58 -17.61 15.61
C GLY A 313 10.06 -17.98 14.22
N ARG A 314 8.76 -17.80 13.97
CA ARG A 314 8.17 -17.94 12.64
C ARG A 314 8.35 -16.69 11.78
N LEU A 315 8.21 -15.49 12.35
CA LEU A 315 8.50 -14.24 11.62
C LEU A 315 9.92 -14.20 11.09
N MET A 316 10.89 -14.72 11.85
CA MET A 316 12.29 -14.83 11.41
C MET A 316 12.48 -15.69 10.15
N LYS A 317 11.54 -16.61 9.85
CA LYS A 317 11.59 -17.42 8.62
C LYS A 317 11.21 -16.63 7.37
N LEU A 318 10.47 -15.53 7.55
CA LEU A 318 10.06 -14.64 6.46
C LEU A 318 11.20 -13.69 6.08
N ALA A 319 12.21 -14.25 5.41
CA ALA A 319 13.44 -13.54 5.05
C ALA A 319 13.21 -12.32 4.14
N CYS A 320 12.11 -12.30 3.39
CA CYS A 320 11.73 -11.19 2.51
C CYS A 320 10.88 -10.13 3.22
N LEU A 321 10.38 -10.37 4.44
CA LEU A 321 9.43 -9.47 5.10
C LEU A 321 10.16 -8.20 5.56
N THR A 322 9.86 -7.07 4.92
CA THR A 322 10.47 -5.78 5.22
C THR A 322 9.53 -4.85 5.97
N THR A 323 8.21 -4.99 5.76
CA THR A 323 7.21 -4.10 6.34
C THR A 323 6.14 -4.90 7.08
N LEU A 324 6.04 -4.69 8.38
CA LEU A 324 5.06 -5.31 9.26
C LEU A 324 4.36 -4.23 10.09
N ASP A 325 3.08 -3.99 9.79
CA ASP A 325 2.24 -3.10 10.59
C ASP A 325 1.32 -3.91 11.51
N LEU A 326 1.53 -3.74 12.82
CA LEU A 326 0.72 -4.32 13.89
C LEU A 326 0.10 -3.22 14.76
N SER A 327 -0.03 -1.99 14.25
CA SER A 327 -0.60 -0.87 15.01
C SER A 327 -2.06 -1.13 15.42
N ASN A 328 -2.50 -0.51 16.51
CA ASN A 328 -3.88 -0.59 17.01
C ASN A 328 -4.39 -2.04 17.08
N ASN A 329 -3.62 -2.91 17.76
CA ASN A 329 -3.96 -4.30 18.06
C ASN A 329 -3.96 -4.50 19.58
N ASP A 330 -4.16 -5.75 20.02
CA ASP A 330 -4.25 -6.12 21.43
C ASP A 330 -2.96 -6.77 21.96
N LEU A 331 -1.80 -6.44 21.40
CA LEU A 331 -0.51 -7.00 21.81
C LEU A 331 -0.17 -6.58 23.25
N LEU A 332 -0.26 -7.53 24.18
CA LEU A 332 0.04 -7.30 25.61
C LEU A 332 1.54 -7.23 25.90
N ASN A 333 2.35 -7.96 25.12
CA ASN A 333 3.81 -7.99 25.23
C ASN A 333 4.42 -8.14 23.84
N ILE A 334 5.60 -7.57 23.65
CA ILE A 334 6.39 -7.75 22.43
C ILE A 334 7.58 -8.67 22.77
N PRO A 335 7.68 -9.85 22.15
CA PRO A 335 8.76 -10.78 22.45
C PRO A 335 10.12 -10.19 22.01
N PRO A 336 11.17 -10.23 22.86
CA PRO A 336 12.51 -9.74 22.54
C PRO A 336 13.10 -10.32 21.24
N GLU A 337 12.75 -11.57 20.93
CA GLU A 337 13.22 -12.31 19.75
C GLU A 337 12.76 -11.67 18.43
N LEU A 338 11.72 -10.83 18.45
CA LEU A 338 11.33 -10.03 17.27
C LEU A 338 12.47 -9.09 16.83
N GLY A 339 13.34 -8.68 17.75
CA GLY A 339 14.56 -7.93 17.45
C GLY A 339 15.56 -8.69 16.56
N LEU A 340 15.47 -10.03 16.49
CA LEU A 340 16.31 -10.87 15.61
C LEU A 340 15.80 -10.93 14.16
N CYS A 341 14.61 -10.38 13.87
CA CYS A 341 14.09 -10.29 12.51
C CYS A 341 14.84 -9.21 11.72
N THR A 342 16.04 -9.54 11.23
CA THR A 342 16.93 -8.61 10.50
C THR A 342 16.42 -8.20 9.12
N SER A 343 15.38 -8.87 8.59
CA SER A 343 14.68 -8.48 7.37
C SER A 343 13.75 -7.27 7.58
N LEU A 344 13.20 -7.10 8.78
CA LEU A 344 12.26 -6.02 9.06
C LEU A 344 12.94 -4.65 9.00
N ARG A 345 12.35 -3.77 8.20
CA ARG A 345 12.76 -2.37 7.99
C ARG A 345 11.70 -1.39 8.47
N CYS A 346 10.44 -1.83 8.51
CA CYS A 346 9.31 -1.10 9.03
C CYS A 346 8.53 -2.02 9.95
N LEU A 347 8.46 -1.63 11.22
CA LEU A 347 7.67 -2.28 12.25
C LEU A 347 6.86 -1.19 12.95
N SER A 348 5.54 -1.23 12.78
CA SER A 348 4.61 -0.35 13.48
C SER A 348 3.92 -1.10 14.61
N LEU A 349 4.01 -0.56 15.82
CA LEU A 349 3.48 -1.16 17.06
C LEU A 349 2.61 -0.18 17.86
N GLU A 350 2.36 1.02 17.32
CA GLU A 350 1.62 2.05 18.03
C GLU A 350 0.19 1.61 18.35
N GLY A 351 -0.43 2.17 19.40
CA GLY A 351 -1.82 1.86 19.74
C GLY A 351 -2.07 0.46 20.33
N ASN A 352 -1.02 -0.26 20.75
CA ASN A 352 -1.15 -1.53 21.47
C ASN A 352 -1.05 -1.35 23.00
N PRO A 353 -1.62 -2.28 23.79
CA PRO A 353 -1.65 -2.19 25.26
C PRO A 353 -0.34 -2.57 25.97
N PHE A 354 0.71 -3.01 25.26
CA PHE A 354 1.98 -3.37 25.89
C PHE A 354 2.61 -2.20 26.65
N ARG A 355 3.27 -2.50 27.77
CA ARG A 355 4.00 -1.50 28.57
C ARG A 355 5.47 -1.37 28.18
N THR A 356 6.01 -2.42 27.58
CA THR A 356 7.41 -2.54 27.17
C THR A 356 7.45 -3.12 25.75
N PRO A 357 8.13 -2.48 24.78
CA PRO A 357 8.88 -1.22 24.87
C PRO A 357 8.02 0.00 25.26
N ARG A 358 8.63 1.02 25.89
CA ARG A 358 7.90 2.26 26.22
C ARG A 358 7.55 3.01 24.92
N ALA A 359 6.46 3.78 24.93
CA ALA A 359 6.04 4.58 23.77
C ALA A 359 7.16 5.48 23.21
N ALA A 360 8.02 6.04 24.07
CA ALA A 360 9.16 6.86 23.64
C ALA A 360 10.25 6.09 22.87
N ILE A 361 10.29 4.76 22.96
CA ILE A 361 11.16 3.91 22.14
C ILE A 361 10.45 3.60 20.82
N VAL A 362 9.15 3.27 20.89
CA VAL A 362 8.32 3.01 19.70
C VAL A 362 8.32 4.22 18.76
N SER A 363 8.18 5.43 19.30
CA SER A 363 8.17 6.68 18.52
C SER A 363 9.52 7.06 17.92
N LYS A 364 10.63 6.40 18.31
CA LYS A 364 11.93 6.55 17.63
C LYS A 364 12.01 5.70 16.35
N GLY A 365 10.98 4.87 16.12
CA GLY A 365 10.77 4.01 14.97
C GLY A 365 11.52 2.69 15.03
N THR A 366 11.57 2.03 13.87
CA THR A 366 11.75 0.58 13.79
C THR A 366 13.10 0.12 14.32
N ASP A 367 14.18 0.79 13.94
CA ASP A 367 15.53 0.34 14.31
C ASP A 367 15.78 0.45 15.81
N ALA A 368 15.31 1.54 16.44
CA ALA A 368 15.39 1.72 17.89
C ALA A 368 14.57 0.66 18.65
N VAL A 369 13.40 0.28 18.12
CA VAL A 369 12.58 -0.80 18.69
C VAL A 369 13.29 -2.14 18.57
N LEU A 370 13.79 -2.49 17.38
CA LEU A 370 14.47 -3.76 17.14
C LEU A 370 15.78 -3.87 17.93
N GLU A 371 16.54 -2.79 18.08
CA GLU A 371 17.72 -2.73 18.93
C GLU A 371 17.36 -2.91 20.42
N TYR A 372 16.33 -2.20 20.89
CA TYR A 372 15.84 -2.36 22.27
C TYR A 372 15.44 -3.81 22.54
N LEU A 373 14.69 -4.44 21.62
CA LEU A 373 14.24 -5.83 21.77
C LEU A 373 15.45 -6.78 21.81
N ARG A 374 16.45 -6.61 20.93
CA ARG A 374 17.69 -7.41 20.95
C ARG A 374 18.43 -7.31 22.28
N SER A 375 18.49 -6.13 22.89
CA SER A 375 19.14 -5.93 24.19
C SER A 375 18.45 -6.64 25.36
N ARG A 376 17.23 -7.17 25.15
CA ARG A 376 16.42 -7.86 26.16
C ARG A 376 16.39 -9.37 25.99
N ILE A 377 17.08 -9.91 24.98
CA ILE A 377 17.20 -11.36 24.79
C ILE A 377 18.14 -11.90 25.88
N PRO A 378 17.70 -12.86 26.73
CA PRO A 378 18.56 -13.50 27.72
C PRO A 378 19.78 -14.15 27.05
N ALA A 379 20.95 -14.04 27.69
CA ALA A 379 22.21 -14.59 27.19
C ALA A 379 22.24 -16.12 27.16
#